data_AF-A0A7V9DWT5-F1
#
_entry.id   AF-A0A7V9DWT5-F1
#
_cell.length_a   1.000
_cell.length_b   1.000
_cell.length_c   1.000
_cell.angle_alpha   90.00
_cell.angle_beta   90.00
_cell.angle_gamma   90.00
#
_symmetry.space_group_name_H-M   'P 1'
#
loop_
_entity.id
_entity.type
_entity.pdbx_description
1 polymer ?
#
loop_
_entity_poly.entity_id
_entity_poly.type
_entity_poly.pdbx_seq_one_letter_code
_entity_poly.pdbx_strand_id
1 'polypeptide(L)'
;MQSNPARTVNLDEVGELVEQLERDLAKARDSGAGLDILRAEVEQLRAALNVAQPSHHDVQMGLHGVRTRLDEVGDDLKSGALTGTEYLTRIGRLLGLG
;
A
#
# COMPACT_ATOMS: atom_id res chain seq x y z
N MET A 1 -20.90 6.81 25.52
CA MET A 1 -20.83 5.57 24.74
C MET A 1 -19.58 5.64 23.88
N GLN A 2 -18.46 5.07 24.36
CA GLN A 2 -17.22 4.98 23.58
C GLN A 2 -17.28 3.65 22.82
N SER A 3 -17.49 3.73 21.51
CA SER A 3 -17.48 2.57 20.63
C SER A 3 -16.07 2.00 20.60
N ASN A 4 -15.93 0.76 21.03
CA ASN A 4 -14.73 -0.07 20.90
C ASN A 4 -14.28 -0.08 19.41
N PRO A 5 -13.15 0.53 19.00
CA PRO A 5 -12.71 0.55 17.61
C PRO A 5 -12.06 -0.79 17.26
N ALA A 6 -12.88 -1.83 17.13
CA ALA A 6 -12.42 -3.10 16.62
C ALA A 6 -12.10 -2.96 15.11
N ARG A 7 -10.82 -2.73 14.80
CA ARG A 7 -10.15 -3.08 13.53
C ARG A 7 -10.74 -2.49 12.24
N THR A 8 -11.01 -1.20 12.20
CA THR A 8 -11.21 -0.50 10.92
C THR A 8 -9.87 0.02 10.40
N VAL A 9 -9.55 -0.26 9.13
CA VAL A 9 -8.40 0.32 8.42
C VAL A 9 -8.46 1.84 8.53
N ASN A 10 -7.36 2.47 8.93
CA ASN A 10 -7.25 3.92 9.04
C ASN A 10 -6.99 4.53 7.65
N LEU A 11 -8.02 5.12 7.04
CA LEU A 11 -7.96 5.64 5.67
C LEU A 11 -6.91 6.75 5.51
N ASP A 12 -6.73 7.61 6.51
CA ASP A 12 -5.72 8.67 6.49
C ASP A 12 -4.31 8.09 6.39
N GLU A 13 -3.99 7.09 7.23
CA GLU A 13 -2.67 6.42 7.18
C GLU A 13 -2.45 5.66 5.87
N VAL A 14 -3.52 5.12 5.28
CA VAL A 14 -3.44 4.47 3.96
C VAL A 14 -3.15 5.49 2.87
N GLY A 15 -3.78 6.67 2.94
CA GLY A 15 -3.47 7.78 2.03
C GLY A 15 -2.00 8.19 2.10
N GLU A 16 -1.47 8.40 3.30
CA GLU A 16 -0.05 8.73 3.48
C GLU A 16 0.88 7.64 2.93
N LEU A 17 0.54 6.37 3.17
CA LEU A 17 1.31 5.22 2.68
C LEU A 17 1.31 5.16 1.15
N VAL A 18 0.15 5.34 0.52
CA VAL A 18 -0.02 5.36 -0.93
C VAL A 18 0.81 6.48 -1.56
N GLU A 19 0.70 7.70 -1.06
CA GLU A 19 1.49 8.80 -1.60
C GLU A 19 3.00 8.58 -1.44
N GLN A 20 3.43 7.97 -0.33
CA GLN A 20 4.83 7.65 -0.10
C GLN A 20 5.32 6.59 -1.11
N LEU A 21 4.53 5.54 -1.33
CA LEU A 21 4.78 4.52 -2.35
C LEU A 21 4.87 5.14 -3.75
N GLU A 22 3.92 5.99 -4.15
CA GLU A 22 3.96 6.65 -5.47
C GLU A 22 5.23 7.48 -5.66
N ARG A 23 5.63 8.26 -4.65
CA ARG A 23 6.85 9.08 -4.70
C ARG A 23 8.11 8.23 -4.83
N ASP A 24 8.17 7.11 -4.12
CA ASP A 24 9.34 6.25 -4.17
C ASP A 24 9.38 5.42 -5.45
N LEU A 25 8.23 4.93 -5.93
CA LEU A 25 8.10 4.29 -7.23
C LEU A 25 8.47 5.26 -8.37
N ALA A 26 8.13 6.55 -8.26
CA ALA A 26 8.55 7.58 -9.23
C ALA A 26 10.06 7.84 -9.23
N LYS A 27 10.73 7.62 -8.10
CA LYS A 27 12.21 7.71 -7.98
C LYS A 27 12.91 6.44 -8.41
N ALA A 28 12.23 5.29 -8.40
CA ALA A 28 12.78 4.04 -8.86
C ALA A 28 13.13 4.17 -10.35
N ARG A 29 14.44 4.16 -10.64
CA ARG A 29 14.98 4.32 -11.99
C ARG A 29 14.83 3.06 -12.83
N ASP A 30 14.60 1.94 -12.17
CA ASP A 30 14.40 0.63 -12.76
C ASP A 30 12.89 0.38 -12.97
N SER A 31 12.50 0.21 -14.23
CA SER A 31 11.11 -0.14 -14.61
C SER A 31 11.09 -1.61 -14.97
N GLY A 32 11.05 -2.45 -13.95
CA GLY A 32 10.77 -3.88 -14.10
C GLY A 32 9.26 -4.13 -14.19
N ALA A 33 8.85 -5.20 -14.88
CA ALA A 33 7.43 -5.54 -15.03
C ALA A 33 6.67 -5.64 -13.70
N GLY A 34 7.35 -6.09 -12.62
CA GLY A 34 6.77 -6.10 -11.28
C GLY A 34 6.53 -4.71 -10.68
N LEU A 35 7.44 -3.76 -10.93
CA LEU A 35 7.31 -2.37 -10.47
C LEU A 35 6.16 -1.64 -11.19
N ASP A 36 5.97 -1.88 -12.48
CA ASP A 36 4.83 -1.35 -13.23
C ASP A 36 3.50 -1.87 -12.68
N ILE A 37 3.43 -3.16 -12.34
CA ILE A 37 2.26 -3.76 -11.70
C ILE A 37 2.03 -3.14 -10.32
N LEU A 38 3.08 -2.99 -9.49
CA LEU A 38 2.96 -2.36 -8.18
C LEU A 38 2.46 -0.91 -8.30
N ARG A 39 2.94 -0.14 -9.29
CA ARG A 39 2.44 1.21 -9.56
C ARG A 39 0.96 1.21 -9.92
N ALA A 40 0.50 0.26 -10.72
CA ALA A 40 -0.91 0.13 -11.07
C ALA A 40 -1.78 -0.18 -9.84
N GLU A 41 -1.36 -1.09 -8.95
CA GLU A 41 -2.08 -1.39 -7.70
C GLU A 41 -2.16 -0.17 -6.77
N VAL A 42 -1.07 0.59 -6.64
CA VAL A 42 -1.02 1.81 -5.83
C VAL A 42 -1.94 2.89 -6.40
N GLU A 43 -1.95 3.05 -7.73
CA GLU A 43 -2.85 3.99 -8.41
C GLU A 43 -4.32 3.60 -8.20
N GLN A 44 -4.65 2.30 -8.24
CA GLN A 44 -6.00 1.81 -7.94
C GLN A 44 -6.39 2.07 -6.48
N LEU A 45 -5.48 1.84 -5.53
CA LEU A 45 -5.72 2.12 -4.12
C LEU A 45 -5.92 3.63 -3.88
N ARG A 46 -5.13 4.48 -4.55
CA ARG A 46 -5.32 5.94 -4.53
C ARG A 46 -6.69 6.35 -5.08
N ALA A 47 -7.09 5.77 -6.21
CA ALA A 47 -8.40 6.04 -6.81
C ALA A 47 -9.53 5.63 -5.86
N ALA A 48 -9.41 4.49 -5.19
CA ALA A 48 -10.36 4.02 -4.18
C ALA A 48 -10.44 4.93 -2.95
N LEU A 49 -9.33 5.54 -2.54
CA LEU A 49 -9.32 6.55 -1.47
C LEU A 49 -9.91 7.89 -1.88
N ASN A 50 -9.82 8.26 -3.17
CA ASN A 50 -10.26 9.56 -3.68
C ASN A 50 -11.76 9.59 -4.06
N VAL A 51 -12.50 8.50 -3.84
CA VAL A 51 -13.96 8.49 -4.04
C VAL A 51 -14.64 9.21 -2.88
N ALA A 52 -15.83 9.78 -3.13
CA ALA A 52 -16.55 10.60 -2.14
C ALA A 52 -16.91 9.85 -0.84
N GLN A 53 -17.01 8.52 -0.89
CA GLN A 53 -17.22 7.64 0.26
C GLN A 53 -16.34 6.39 0.11
N PRO A 54 -15.07 6.44 0.56
CA PRO A 54 -14.16 5.31 0.46
C PRO A 54 -14.64 4.15 1.32
N SER A 55 -14.92 3.00 0.71
CA SER A 55 -15.25 1.78 1.45
C SER A 55 -13.98 1.21 2.08
N HIS A 56 -14.02 0.97 3.40
CA HIS A 56 -12.91 0.30 4.09
C HIS A 56 -12.58 -1.07 3.47
N HIS A 57 -13.59 -1.77 2.95
CA HIS A 57 -13.41 -3.05 2.26
C HIS A 57 -12.59 -2.91 0.97
N ASP A 58 -12.92 -1.93 0.13
CA ASP A 58 -12.21 -1.69 -1.14
C ASP A 58 -10.76 -1.26 -0.89
N VAL A 59 -10.55 -0.39 0.11
CA VAL A 59 -9.21 0.05 0.54
C VAL A 59 -8.42 -1.12 1.13
N GLN A 60 -9.06 -1.98 1.92
CA GLN A 60 -8.43 -3.18 2.46
C GLN A 60 -8.02 -4.17 1.36
N MET A 61 -8.87 -4.35 0.34
CA MET A 61 -8.56 -5.17 -0.84
C MET A 61 -7.37 -4.62 -1.62
N GLY A 62 -7.35 -3.31 -1.88
CA GLY A 62 -6.22 -2.66 -2.57
C GLY A 62 -4.92 -2.73 -1.76
N LEU A 63 -4.97 -2.54 -0.44
CA LEU A 63 -3.81 -2.74 0.44
C LEU A 63 -3.28 -4.17 0.40
N HIS A 64 -4.16 -5.17 0.34
CA HIS A 64 -3.77 -6.56 0.18
C HIS A 64 -3.07 -6.80 -1.17
N GLY A 65 -3.59 -6.24 -2.26
CA GLY A 65 -2.94 -6.30 -3.58
C GLY A 65 -1.55 -5.68 -3.58
N VAL A 66 -1.43 -4.43 -3.09
CA VAL A 66 -0.16 -3.72 -2.94
C VAL A 66 0.82 -4.51 -2.08
N ARG A 67 0.37 -5.10 -0.97
CA ARG A 67 1.21 -5.96 -0.11
C ARG A 67 1.73 -7.19 -0.86
N THR A 68 0.86 -7.91 -1.56
CA THR A 68 1.27 -9.10 -2.33
C THR A 68 2.28 -8.72 -3.39
N ARG A 69 2.06 -7.63 -4.13
CA ARG A 69 3.03 -7.16 -5.13
C ARG A 69 4.35 -6.74 -4.51
N LEU A 70 4.32 -6.00 -3.41
CA LEU A 70 5.52 -5.63 -2.66
C LEU A 70 6.32 -6.83 -2.16
N ASP A 71 5.66 -7.94 -1.83
CA ASP A 71 6.33 -9.18 -1.45
C ASP A 71 6.99 -9.83 -2.67
N GLU A 72 6.28 -9.90 -3.80
CA GLU A 72 6.78 -10.43 -5.08
C GLU A 72 7.97 -9.62 -5.62
N VAL A 73 7.90 -8.28 -5.58
CA VAL A 73 8.96 -7.40 -6.09
C VAL A 73 10.00 -7.04 -5.02
N GLY A 74 9.72 -7.33 -3.75
CA GLY A 74 10.55 -6.93 -2.62
C GLY A 74 11.95 -7.53 -2.69
N ASP A 75 12.08 -8.73 -3.27
CA ASP A 75 13.37 -9.36 -3.53
C ASP A 75 14.17 -8.63 -4.63
N ASP A 76 13.51 -8.12 -5.67
CA ASP A 76 14.13 -7.31 -6.73
C ASP A 76 14.47 -5.88 -6.25
N LEU A 77 13.64 -5.32 -5.36
CA LEU A 77 13.81 -3.98 -4.79
C LEU A 77 14.97 -3.87 -3.78
N LYS A 78 15.53 -4.99 -3.29
CA LYS A 78 16.67 -5.03 -2.35
C LYS A 78 17.92 -4.29 -2.87
N SER A 79 18.01 -4.02 -4.17
CA SER A 79 19.10 -3.24 -4.76
C SER A 79 18.91 -1.71 -4.71
N GLY A 80 17.75 -1.22 -4.24
CA GLY A 80 17.38 0.20 -4.26
C GLY A 80 17.22 0.86 -2.88
N ALA A 81 16.82 2.13 -2.88
CA ALA A 81 16.53 2.93 -1.68
C ALA A 81 15.18 2.58 -1.00
N LEU A 82 14.53 1.50 -1.43
CA LEU A 82 13.18 1.06 -1.05
C LEU A 82 13.25 -0.30 -0.35
N THR A 83 13.05 -0.33 0.97
CA THR A 83 12.97 -1.62 1.70
C THR A 83 11.54 -2.17 1.62
N GLY A 84 11.29 -3.10 0.70
CA GLY A 84 9.98 -3.77 0.58
C GLY A 84 9.45 -4.32 1.91
N THR A 85 10.34 -4.83 2.77
CA THR A 85 10.03 -5.37 4.10
C THR A 85 9.43 -4.36 5.08
N GLU A 86 9.84 -3.09 5.03
CA GLU A 86 9.28 -2.05 5.91
C GLU A 86 7.84 -1.72 5.51
N TYR A 87 7.59 -1.58 4.21
CA TYR A 87 6.25 -1.38 3.68
C TYR A 87 5.33 -2.56 3.97
N LEU A 88 5.80 -3.80 3.81
CA LEU A 88 5.05 -5.00 4.16
C LEU A 88 4.64 -5.01 5.64
N THR A 89 5.55 -4.63 6.53
CA THR A 89 5.30 -4.54 7.97
C THR A 89 4.27 -3.46 8.29
N ARG A 90 4.41 -2.27 7.67
CA ARG A 90 3.49 -1.14 7.87
C ARG A 90 2.09 -1.46 7.35
N ILE A 91 1.98 -2.04 6.15
CA ILE A 91 0.70 -2.49 5.59
C ILE A 91 0.09 -3.60 6.44
N GLY A 92 0.89 -4.56 6.93
CA GLY A 92 0.43 -5.59 7.85
C GLY A 92 -0.19 -5.03 9.13
N ARG A 93 0.42 -4.00 9.72
CA ARG A 93 -0.15 -3.29 10.88
C ARG A 93 -1.47 -2.59 10.53
N LEU A 94 -1.55 -1.92 9.39
CA LEU A 94 -2.79 -1.24 8.93
C LEU A 94 -3.94 -2.22 8.70
N LEU A 95 -3.63 -3.42 8.20
CA LEU A 95 -4.58 -4.50 8.02
C LEU A 95 -4.95 -5.22 9.33
N GLY A 96 -4.31 -4.88 10.45
CA GLY A 96 -4.51 -5.54 11.74
C GLY A 96 -3.96 -6.97 11.80
N LEU A 97 -2.94 -7.26 10.99
CA LEU A 97 -2.26 -8.57 10.88
C LEU A 97 -0.96 -8.64 11.73
N GLY A 98 -0.85 -7.80 12.76
CA GLY A 98 0.31 -7.72 13.67
C GLY A 98 0.20 -8.62 14.89
#